data_AF-A0A2W4WMM5-F1
#
_entry.id   AF-A0A2W4WMM5-F1
#
_cell.length_a   1.000
_cell.length_b   1.000
_cell.length_c   1.000
_cell.angle_alpha   90.00
_cell.angle_beta   90.00
_cell.angle_gamma   90.00
#
_symmetry.space_group_name_H-M   'P 1'
#
loop_
_entity.id
_entity.type
_entity.pdbx_description
1 polymer ?
#
loop_
_entity_poly.entity_id
_entity_poly.type
_entity_poly.pdbx_seq_one_letter_code
_entity_poly.pdbx_strand_id
1 'polypeptide(L)'
;MFGKSKPPGAESVLASRLRNIAARAPAGAVEKMPPRSQDRAARQAVFRNATLTLDSGERMTVAVKDVSATGARVEFFRHVPLPQNFMLSEPMMKLKRRVRVVWQREGVAGVEFVD
;
A
#
# COMPACT_ATOMS: atom_id res chain seq x y z
N MET A 1 14.61 18.27 70.43
CA MET A 1 14.79 19.19 69.29
C MET A 1 15.14 18.37 68.06
N PHE A 2 14.19 18.10 67.16
CA PHE A 2 14.49 17.45 65.87
C PHE A 2 13.52 17.98 64.78
N GLY A 3 13.96 18.99 64.04
CA GLY A 3 13.27 19.50 62.87
C GLY A 3 13.46 18.56 61.69
N LYS A 4 12.40 17.86 61.28
CA LYS A 4 12.42 17.01 60.09
C LYS A 4 12.27 17.89 58.85
N SER A 5 13.30 17.93 58.02
CA SER A 5 13.38 18.65 56.74
C SER A 5 12.25 18.22 55.79
N LYS A 6 11.58 19.22 55.19
CA LYS A 6 10.46 19.05 54.26
C LYS A 6 10.90 18.25 53.02
N PRO A 7 10.15 17.21 52.60
CA PRO A 7 10.49 16.44 51.42
C PRO A 7 10.45 17.33 50.16
N PRO A 8 11.31 17.08 49.16
CA PRO A 8 11.44 17.92 48.00
C PRO A 8 10.10 17.96 47.24
N GLY A 9 9.57 19.17 47.02
CA GLY A 9 8.26 19.39 46.40
C GLY A 9 8.18 18.80 44.99
N ALA A 10 6.96 18.50 44.54
CA ALA A 10 6.67 17.95 43.22
C ALA A 10 7.30 18.74 42.05
N GLU A 11 7.55 20.03 42.25
CA GLU A 11 8.28 20.91 41.32
C GLU A 11 9.70 20.42 41.04
N SER A 12 10.40 19.88 42.05
CA SER A 12 11.76 19.34 41.88
C SER A 12 11.79 18.09 41.00
N VAL A 13 10.75 17.26 41.08
CA VAL A 13 10.60 16.03 40.28
C VAL A 13 10.26 16.39 38.83
N LEU A 14 9.36 17.36 38.63
CA LEU A 14 9.03 17.87 37.30
C LEU A 14 10.24 18.56 36.66
N ALA A 15 10.94 19.43 37.39
CA ALA A 15 12.13 20.11 36.90
C ALA A 15 13.24 19.11 36.53
N SER A 16 13.42 18.05 37.33
CA SER A 16 14.37 16.98 37.03
C SER A 16 13.97 16.19 35.78
N ARG A 17 12.68 15.94 35.58
CA ARG A 17 12.15 15.29 34.36
C ARG A 17 12.35 16.16 33.11
N LEU A 18 12.07 17.45 33.19
CA LEU A 18 12.23 18.38 32.07
C LEU A 18 13.71 18.49 31.65
N ARG A 19 14.64 18.55 32.60
CA ARG A 19 16.08 18.55 32.29
C ARG A 19 16.53 17.25 31.61
N ASN A 20 16.04 16.10 32.05
CA ASN A 20 16.37 14.81 31.43
C ASN A 20 15.81 14.67 30.01
N ILE A 21 14.62 15.24 29.73
CA ILE A 21 14.06 15.28 28.37
C ILE A 21 14.90 16.19 27.47
N ALA A 22 15.26 17.38 27.95
CA ALA A 22 16.05 18.34 27.18
C ALA A 22 17.49 17.86 26.91
N ALA A 23 18.10 17.13 27.87
CA ALA A 23 19.45 16.60 27.73
C ALA A 23 19.53 15.36 26.82
N ARG A 24 18.39 14.76 26.44
CA ARG A 24 18.36 13.66 25.49
C ARG A 24 18.55 14.23 24.08
N ALA A 25 19.78 14.14 23.58
CA ALA A 25 20.04 14.31 22.15
C ALA A 25 19.06 13.43 21.35
N PRO A 26 18.44 13.94 20.28
CA PRO A 26 17.52 13.15 19.48
C PRO A 26 18.26 11.89 19.02
N ALA A 27 17.75 10.73 19.41
CA ALA A 27 18.33 9.45 19.07
C ALA A 27 18.25 9.26 17.56
N GLY A 28 19.36 9.57 16.88
CA GLY A 28 19.52 9.42 15.45
C GLY A 28 18.66 10.40 14.65
N ALA A 29 19.26 11.04 13.66
CA ALA A 29 18.49 11.41 12.49
C ALA A 29 17.71 10.16 12.07
N VAL A 30 16.37 10.24 12.01
CA VAL A 30 15.61 9.34 11.16
C VAL A 30 16.19 9.56 9.77
N GLU A 31 17.14 8.71 9.40
CA GLU A 31 17.61 8.60 8.03
C GLU A 31 16.32 8.38 7.25
N LYS A 32 15.93 9.39 6.46
CA LYS A 32 14.72 9.30 5.65
C LYS A 32 14.95 8.12 4.75
N MET A 33 14.40 6.96 5.15
CA MET A 33 14.43 5.75 4.38
C MET A 33 13.93 6.19 2.99
N PRO A 34 14.76 6.06 1.94
CA PRO A 34 14.36 6.54 0.62
C PRO A 34 13.00 5.91 0.35
N PRO A 35 12.04 6.68 -0.20
CA PRO A 35 10.75 6.09 -0.54
C PRO A 35 11.04 4.80 -1.30
N ARG A 36 10.36 3.70 -0.95
CA ARG A 36 10.35 2.46 -1.76
C ARG A 36 9.65 2.69 -3.10
N SER A 37 9.86 3.84 -3.73
CA SER A 37 9.77 4.03 -5.16
C SER A 37 10.96 3.31 -5.78
N GLN A 38 10.92 1.99 -5.79
CA GLN A 38 11.30 1.35 -7.05
C GLN A 38 10.42 2.05 -8.09
N ASP A 39 11.02 2.78 -9.03
CA ASP A 39 10.33 3.64 -10.00
C ASP A 39 9.13 2.90 -10.58
N ARG A 40 7.95 3.18 -10.01
CA ARG A 40 6.74 2.50 -10.45
C ARG A 40 6.47 3.01 -11.86
N ALA A 41 6.31 2.08 -12.79
CA ALA A 41 5.95 2.43 -14.16
C ALA A 41 4.77 3.42 -14.16
N ALA A 42 4.88 4.47 -14.98
CA ALA A 42 3.85 5.48 -15.11
C ALA A 42 2.50 4.83 -15.45
N ARG A 43 1.42 5.33 -14.82
CA ARG A 43 0.08 4.78 -14.97
C ARG A 43 -0.83 5.75 -15.70
N GLN A 44 -1.49 5.27 -16.75
CA GLN A 44 -2.51 6.00 -17.49
C GLN A 44 -3.90 5.55 -17.01
N ALA A 45 -4.76 6.52 -16.66
CA ALA A 45 -6.15 6.24 -16.36
C ALA A 45 -6.92 5.99 -17.68
N VAL A 46 -7.65 4.87 -17.77
CA VAL A 46 -8.26 4.42 -19.03
C VAL A 46 -9.74 4.08 -18.94
N PHE A 47 -10.28 3.74 -17.76
CA PHE A 47 -11.71 3.47 -17.51
C PHE A 47 -12.42 2.70 -18.64
N ARG A 48 -12.05 1.42 -18.84
CA ARG A 48 -12.60 0.56 -19.92
C ARG A 48 -13.20 -0.74 -19.38
N ASN A 49 -14.19 -1.28 -20.09
CA ASN A 49 -14.70 -2.62 -19.83
C ASN A 49 -13.74 -3.65 -20.42
N ALA A 50 -13.38 -4.65 -19.62
CA ALA A 50 -12.51 -5.74 -19.99
C ALA A 50 -13.12 -7.09 -19.57
N THR A 51 -12.51 -8.17 -20.03
CA THR A 51 -12.88 -9.54 -19.67
C THR A 51 -11.68 -10.23 -19.04
N LEU A 52 -11.89 -10.80 -17.86
CA LEU A 52 -11.01 -11.81 -17.29
C LEU A 52 -11.45 -13.18 -17.78
N THR A 53 -10.52 -13.99 -18.25
CA THR A 53 -10.75 -15.41 -18.54
C THR A 53 -9.87 -16.24 -17.60
N LEU A 54 -10.52 -16.97 -16.71
CA LEU A 54 -9.88 -17.85 -15.74
C LEU A 54 -9.46 -19.16 -16.41
N ASP A 55 -8.57 -19.90 -15.76
CA ASP A 55 -8.11 -21.21 -16.28
C ASP A 55 -9.23 -22.25 -16.33
N SER A 56 -10.29 -22.07 -15.53
CA SER A 56 -11.53 -22.86 -15.62
C SER A 56 -12.35 -22.60 -16.89
N GLY A 57 -11.98 -21.58 -17.69
CA GLY A 57 -12.76 -21.08 -18.81
C GLY A 57 -13.84 -20.07 -18.41
N GLU A 58 -14.06 -19.86 -17.11
CA GLU A 58 -15.00 -18.84 -16.62
C GLU A 58 -14.58 -17.45 -17.10
N ARG A 59 -15.56 -16.67 -17.57
CA ARG A 59 -15.37 -15.30 -18.03
C ARG A 59 -16.08 -14.33 -17.10
N MET A 60 -15.37 -13.27 -16.71
CA MET A 60 -15.92 -12.22 -15.87
C MET A 60 -15.66 -10.85 -16.48
N THR A 61 -16.72 -10.04 -16.58
CA THR A 61 -16.63 -8.63 -16.98
C THR A 61 -16.10 -7.79 -15.83
N VAL A 62 -15.10 -6.97 -16.12
CA VAL A 62 -14.43 -6.09 -15.15
C VAL A 62 -14.20 -4.71 -15.76
N ALA A 63 -13.90 -3.72 -14.93
CA ALA A 63 -13.47 -2.40 -15.36
C ALA A 63 -11.97 -2.22 -15.12
N VAL A 64 -11.21 -1.86 -16.17
CA VAL A 64 -9.82 -1.43 -16.05
C VAL A 64 -9.81 0.05 -15.71
N LYS A 65 -9.26 0.41 -14.55
CA LYS A 65 -9.19 1.80 -14.07
C LYS A 65 -7.94 2.49 -14.56
N ASP A 66 -6.80 1.81 -14.44
CA ASP A 66 -5.50 2.30 -14.88
C ASP A 66 -4.64 1.16 -15.46
N VAL A 67 -3.72 1.52 -16.35
CA VAL A 67 -2.75 0.62 -16.99
C VAL A 67 -1.37 1.26 -16.94
N SER A 68 -0.33 0.45 -16.75
CA SER A 68 1.08 0.81 -16.89
C SER A 68 1.77 -0.09 -17.90
N ALA A 69 3.06 0.13 -18.14
CA ALA A 69 3.87 -0.79 -18.95
C ALA A 69 3.95 -2.21 -18.37
N THR A 70 3.81 -2.35 -17.05
CA THR A 70 4.04 -3.62 -16.32
C THR A 70 2.78 -4.23 -15.73
N GLY A 71 1.63 -3.55 -15.76
CA GLY A 71 0.44 -4.06 -15.11
C GLY A 71 -0.79 -3.19 -15.29
N ALA A 72 -1.85 -3.55 -14.58
CA ALA A 72 -3.13 -2.84 -14.61
C ALA A 72 -3.84 -2.90 -13.26
N ARG A 73 -4.77 -1.97 -13.04
CA ARG A 73 -5.75 -2.04 -11.97
C ARG A 73 -7.12 -2.39 -12.53
N VAL A 74 -7.72 -3.43 -11.99
CA VAL A 74 -9.07 -3.88 -12.36
C VAL A 74 -10.02 -3.78 -11.17
N GLU A 75 -11.29 -3.54 -11.48
CA GLU A 75 -12.40 -3.49 -10.53
C GLU A 75 -13.56 -4.35 -11.04
N PHE A 76 -14.20 -5.08 -10.16
CA PHE A 76 -15.20 -6.10 -10.46
C PHE A 76 -16.19 -6.22 -9.30
N PHE A 77 -17.45 -6.47 -9.64
CA PHE A 77 -18.54 -6.48 -8.65
C PHE A 77 -18.67 -7.80 -7.89
N ARG A 78 -18.05 -8.88 -8.36
CA ARG A 78 -18.17 -10.18 -7.69
C ARG A 78 -17.32 -10.22 -6.42
N HIS A 79 -17.92 -10.64 -5.31
CA HIS A 79 -17.23 -10.89 -4.04
C HIS A 79 -16.51 -12.25 -4.04
N VAL A 80 -15.67 -12.50 -5.03
CA VAL A 80 -14.91 -13.75 -5.17
C VAL A 80 -13.41 -13.42 -5.30
N PRO A 81 -12.53 -14.13 -4.59
CA PRO A 81 -11.09 -13.99 -4.79
C PRO A 81 -10.72 -14.36 -6.24
N LEU A 82 -9.88 -13.55 -6.88
CA LEU A 82 -9.37 -13.92 -8.19
C LEU A 82 -8.31 -15.01 -8.04
N PRO A 83 -8.22 -15.97 -8.98
CA PRO A 83 -7.08 -16.87 -9.06
C PRO A 83 -5.77 -16.09 -9.22
N GLN A 84 -4.66 -16.70 -8.83
CA GLN A 84 -3.35 -16.05 -8.89
C GLN A 84 -2.97 -15.63 -10.31
N ASN A 85 -3.36 -16.40 -11.33
CA ASN A 85 -3.08 -16.13 -12.74
C ASN A 85 -4.35 -16.26 -13.59
N PHE A 86 -4.49 -15.40 -14.60
CA PHE A 86 -5.59 -15.44 -15.57
C PHE A 86 -5.24 -14.61 -16.81
N MET A 87 -6.11 -14.66 -17.83
CA MET A 87 -6.00 -13.78 -19.00
C MET A 87 -6.83 -12.52 -18.80
N LEU A 88 -6.22 -11.36 -19.03
CA LEU A 88 -6.91 -10.06 -19.11
C LEU A 88 -7.03 -9.64 -20.58
N SER A 89 -8.26 -9.32 -21.02
CA SER A 89 -8.54 -8.85 -22.38
C SER A 89 -9.35 -7.56 -22.37
N GLU A 90 -8.83 -6.51 -22.99
CA GLU A 90 -9.52 -5.25 -23.28
C GLU A 90 -9.34 -4.94 -24.79
N PRO A 91 -10.42 -4.91 -25.59
CA PRO A 91 -10.32 -4.86 -27.04
C PRO A 91 -9.86 -3.51 -27.60
N MET A 92 -10.25 -2.38 -26.99
CA MET A 92 -10.02 -1.04 -27.57
C MET A 92 -8.53 -0.66 -27.56
N MET A 93 -7.81 -1.07 -26.52
CA MET A 93 -6.37 -0.87 -26.36
C MET A 93 -5.55 -2.05 -26.90
N LYS A 94 -6.21 -3.06 -27.48
CA LYS A 94 -5.58 -4.33 -27.90
C LYS A 94 -4.80 -4.99 -26.76
N LEU A 95 -5.27 -4.83 -25.52
CA LEU A 95 -4.66 -5.45 -24.36
C LEU A 95 -5.16 -6.89 -24.28
N LYS A 96 -4.28 -7.87 -24.50
CA LYS A 96 -4.59 -9.28 -24.26
C LYS A 96 -3.35 -9.96 -23.69
N ARG A 97 -3.26 -10.00 -22.36
CA ARG A 97 -2.05 -10.43 -21.65
C ARG A 97 -2.37 -11.46 -20.57
N ARG A 98 -1.41 -12.37 -20.33
CA ARG A 98 -1.43 -13.21 -19.14
C ARG A 98 -1.01 -12.35 -17.97
N VAL A 99 -1.73 -12.42 -16.86
CA VAL A 99 -1.47 -11.58 -15.70
C VAL A 99 -1.46 -12.38 -14.42
N ARG A 100 -0.73 -11.87 -13.42
CA ARG A 100 -0.79 -12.37 -12.04
C ARG A 100 -1.35 -11.33 -11.08
N VAL A 101 -2.08 -11.76 -10.07
CA VAL A 101 -2.54 -10.88 -8.98
C VAL A 101 -1.36 -10.52 -8.09
N VAL A 102 -1.12 -9.21 -7.90
CA VAL A 102 -0.10 -8.69 -6.97
C VAL A 102 -0.73 -8.32 -5.64
N TRP A 103 -1.95 -7.78 -5.69
CA TRP A 103 -2.75 -7.48 -4.52
C TRP A 103 -4.23 -7.49 -4.89
N GLN A 104 -5.08 -7.76 -3.90
CA GLN A 104 -6.53 -7.71 -4.06
C GLN A 104 -7.18 -7.20 -2.78
N ARG A 105 -8.25 -6.42 -2.93
CA ARG A 105 -9.15 -5.97 -1.85
C ARG A 105 -10.53 -5.72 -2.43
N GLU A 106 -11.58 -6.23 -1.80
CA GLU A 106 -12.99 -5.86 -2.04
C GLU A 106 -13.35 -5.52 -3.51
N GLY A 107 -13.30 -6.51 -4.40
CA GLY A 107 -13.67 -6.28 -5.81
C GLY A 107 -12.65 -5.47 -6.62
N VAL A 108 -11.46 -5.19 -6.07
CA VAL A 108 -10.38 -4.48 -6.75
C VAL A 108 -9.12 -5.32 -6.71
N ALA A 109 -8.44 -5.44 -7.84
CA ALA A 109 -7.14 -6.11 -7.91
C ALA A 109 -6.12 -5.29 -8.70
N GLY A 110 -4.88 -5.32 -8.24
CA GLY A 110 -3.73 -4.92 -9.04
C GLY A 110 -3.10 -6.16 -9.63
N VAL A 111 -2.90 -6.14 -10.94
CA VAL A 111 -2.30 -7.23 -11.70
C VAL A 111 -1.00 -6.79 -12.35
N GLU A 112 -0.08 -7.73 -12.50
CA GLU A 112 1.17 -7.59 -13.24
C GLU A 112 1.12 -8.46 -14.49
N PHE A 113 1.67 -7.95 -15.58
CA PHE A 113 1.81 -8.67 -16.84
C PHE A 113 2.99 -9.64 -16.74
N VAL A 114 2.78 -10.92 -17.06
CA VAL A 114 3.77 -12.00 -16.87
C VAL A 114 4.34 -12.57 -18.17
N ASP A 115 4.00 -11.90 -19.27
CA ASP A 115 4.42 -12.15 -20.65
C ASP A 115 5.50 -11.17 -21.12
#